data_AF-A0A6J4REQ0-F1
#
_entry.id   AF-A0A6J4REQ0-F1
#
_cell.length_a   1.000
_cell.length_b   1.000
_cell.length_c   1.000
_cell.angle_alpha   90.00
_cell.angle_beta   90.00
_cell.angle_gamma   90.00
#
_symmetry.space_group_name_H-M   'P 1'
#
loop_
_entity.id
_entity.type
_entity.pdbx_description
1 polymer ?
#
loop_
_entity_poly.entity_id
_entity_poly.type
_entity_poly.pdbx_seq_one_letter_code
_entity_poly.pdbx_strand_id
1 'polypeptide(L)'
;MQNGENGFDLVVVGAGPGGMGTAHWANVGIAVYGRNLPGEPAALEAALRSLQGDFLAEPEVARMLSGASPEETMASRIFASSGYGVRRTEAGLLRVGDAGGTSHPVSGEGIGFALQAGRPAAGWAYEAHRRRDFSASLLSGYSRQIKGLHSLAQPTTQALVSLVNRLPRLDLMEPVFERARRIPGCAAR
;
A
#
# COMPACT_ATOMS: atom_id res chain seq x y z
N MET A 1 7.48 -11.56 44.14
CA MET A 1 6.89 -12.14 42.92
C MET A 1 7.16 -11.16 41.78
N GLN A 2 7.82 -11.63 40.72
CA GLN A 2 8.35 -10.84 39.60
C GLN A 2 7.21 -10.43 38.65
N ASN A 3 7.08 -9.14 38.34
CA ASN A 3 6.39 -8.67 37.13
C ASN A 3 7.47 -7.97 36.28
N GLY A 4 8.00 -8.68 35.28
CA GLY A 4 8.96 -8.13 34.33
C GLY A 4 8.27 -7.11 33.43
N GLU A 5 8.60 -5.83 33.62
CA GLU A 5 8.27 -4.77 32.68
C GLU A 5 9.06 -4.99 31.39
N ASN A 6 8.39 -5.41 30.32
CA ASN A 6 8.98 -5.39 28.97
C ASN A 6 9.07 -3.92 28.50
N GLY A 7 10.04 -3.18 29.03
CA GLY A 7 10.39 -1.84 28.55
C GLY A 7 11.20 -1.95 27.26
N PHE A 8 10.71 -1.32 26.19
CA PHE A 8 11.43 -1.23 24.92
C PHE A 8 12.01 0.18 24.76
N ASP A 9 13.32 0.28 24.51
CA ASP A 9 13.98 1.55 24.17
C ASP A 9 13.54 2.08 22.79
N LEU A 10 13.24 1.16 21.87
CA LEU A 10 12.82 1.45 20.50
C LEU A 10 11.87 0.38 19.99
N VAL A 11 10.73 0.81 19.47
CA VAL A 11 9.78 -0.05 18.75
C VAL A 11 9.85 0.28 17.27
N VAL A 12 10.04 -0.74 16.44
CA VAL A 12 9.96 -0.64 14.97
C VAL A 12 8.73 -1.40 14.50
N VAL A 13 7.77 -0.70 13.92
CA VAL A 13 6.52 -1.29 13.41
C VAL A 13 6.56 -1.28 11.90
N GLY A 14 6.44 -2.47 11.29
CA GLY A 14 6.40 -2.64 9.84
C GLY A 14 5.32 -3.62 9.42
N ALA A 15 4.73 -3.38 8.26
CA ALA A 15 3.92 -4.34 7.52
C ALA A 15 4.26 -4.20 6.04
N GLY A 16 4.26 -5.32 5.31
CA GLY A 16 4.46 -5.37 3.86
C GLY A 16 3.25 -6.02 3.19
N PRO A 17 2.98 -5.74 1.90
CA PRO A 17 1.86 -6.35 1.20
C PRO A 17 2.00 -7.87 1.09
N GLY A 18 0.89 -8.58 1.23
CA GLY A 18 0.77 -10.00 0.93
C GLY A 18 0.69 -10.24 -0.57
N GLY A 19 1.50 -11.18 -1.05
CA GLY A 19 1.41 -11.75 -2.39
C GLY A 19 2.72 -11.68 -3.18
N MET A 20 3.43 -12.82 -3.28
CA MET A 20 4.37 -13.09 -4.38
C MET A 20 3.69 -14.06 -5.34
N GLY A 21 3.58 -13.70 -6.61
CA GLY A 21 3.24 -14.67 -7.67
C GLY A 21 4.50 -15.40 -8.13
N THR A 22 4.41 -16.71 -8.33
CA THR A 22 5.43 -17.48 -9.06
C THR A 22 4.92 -17.76 -10.48
N ALA A 23 5.73 -18.36 -11.36
CA ALA A 23 5.31 -18.66 -12.74
C ALA A 23 4.04 -19.53 -12.86
N HIS A 24 3.57 -20.14 -11.77
CA HIS A 24 2.35 -20.97 -11.71
C HIS A 24 1.14 -20.28 -11.05
N TRP A 25 1.35 -19.19 -10.29
CA TRP A 25 0.31 -18.57 -9.46
C TRP A 25 0.22 -17.08 -9.72
N ALA A 26 -1.00 -16.58 -9.93
CA ALA A 26 -1.28 -15.16 -10.08
C ALA A 26 -2.21 -14.68 -8.95
N ASN A 27 -1.84 -13.58 -8.31
CA ASN A 27 -2.73 -12.91 -7.37
C ASN A 27 -3.68 -12.00 -8.18
N VAL A 28 -4.98 -12.19 -7.98
CA VAL A 28 -6.02 -11.36 -8.63
C VAL A 28 -6.84 -10.68 -7.55
N GLY A 29 -6.91 -9.36 -7.60
CA GLY A 29 -7.61 -8.58 -6.59
C GLY A 29 -7.97 -7.20 -7.10
N ILE A 30 -8.89 -6.56 -6.37
CA ILE A 30 -9.33 -5.20 -6.62
C ILE A 30 -8.92 -4.29 -5.46
N ALA A 31 -8.55 -3.05 -5.77
CA ALA A 31 -8.34 -2.01 -4.78
C ALA A 31 -9.49 -1.01 -4.86
N VAL A 32 -10.21 -0.83 -3.75
CA VAL A 32 -11.36 0.06 -3.68
C VAL A 32 -11.05 1.25 -2.78
N TYR A 33 -11.29 2.45 -3.30
CA TYR A 33 -11.23 3.69 -2.53
C TYR A 33 -12.61 4.33 -2.56
N GLY A 34 -13.29 4.41 -1.42
CA GLY A 34 -14.67 4.92 -1.40
C GLY A 34 -15.15 5.34 -0.01
N ARG A 35 -15.91 6.45 0.03
CA ARG A 35 -16.67 6.88 1.22
C ARG A 35 -18.00 6.13 1.41
N ASN A 36 -18.42 5.38 0.40
CA ASN A 36 -19.73 4.71 0.35
C ASN A 36 -19.65 3.20 0.64
N LEU A 37 -18.52 2.73 1.19
CA LEU A 37 -18.41 1.35 1.67
C LEU A 37 -19.10 1.23 3.03
N PRO A 38 -19.71 0.07 3.35
CA PRO A 38 -20.27 -0.16 4.67
C PRO A 38 -19.20 0.00 5.75
N GLY A 39 -19.55 0.65 6.87
CA GLY A 39 -18.65 0.77 8.01
C GLY A 39 -18.63 -0.48 8.91
N GLU A 40 -19.68 -1.30 8.84
CA GLU A 40 -19.76 -2.55 9.59
C GLU A 40 -18.87 -3.62 8.93
N PRO A 41 -17.97 -4.30 9.67
CA PRO A 41 -16.96 -5.19 9.09
C PRO A 41 -17.50 -6.33 8.22
N ALA A 42 -18.59 -6.99 8.63
CA ALA A 42 -19.14 -8.10 7.86
C ALA A 42 -19.79 -7.62 6.56
N ALA A 43 -20.54 -6.52 6.61
CA ALA A 43 -21.12 -5.86 5.45
C ALA A 43 -20.05 -5.33 4.49
N LEU A 44 -18.95 -4.79 5.03
CA LEU A 44 -17.79 -4.35 4.23
C LEU A 44 -17.18 -5.53 3.47
N GLU A 45 -16.88 -6.62 4.17
CA GLU A 45 -16.32 -7.82 3.57
C GLU A 45 -17.23 -8.40 2.48
N ALA A 46 -18.54 -8.47 2.74
CA ALA A 46 -19.53 -8.92 1.77
C ALA A 46 -19.57 -8.03 0.52
N ALA A 47 -19.54 -6.70 0.69
CA ALA A 47 -19.50 -5.76 -0.42
C ALA A 47 -18.24 -5.91 -1.27
N LEU A 48 -17.06 -6.07 -0.62
CA LEU A 48 -15.80 -6.27 -1.31
C LEU A 48 -15.78 -7.60 -2.09
N ARG A 49 -16.35 -8.67 -1.52
CA ARG A 49 -16.52 -9.96 -2.23
C ARG A 49 -17.42 -9.83 -3.44
N SER A 50 -18.53 -9.11 -3.33
CA SER A 50 -19.43 -8.85 -4.46
C SER A 50 -18.70 -8.12 -5.58
N LEU A 51 -17.99 -7.04 -5.26
CA LEU A 51 -17.23 -6.25 -6.23
C LEU A 51 -16.13 -7.08 -6.91
N GLN A 52 -15.44 -7.95 -6.17
CA GLN A 52 -14.44 -8.83 -6.76
C GLN A 52 -15.11 -9.88 -7.67
N GLY A 53 -16.25 -10.43 -7.27
CA GLY A 53 -17.03 -11.37 -8.08
C GLY A 53 -17.45 -10.75 -9.41
N ASP A 54 -17.97 -9.53 -9.38
CA ASP A 54 -18.36 -8.78 -10.57
C ASP A 54 -17.14 -8.53 -11.49
N PHE A 55 -16.01 -8.12 -10.93
CA PHE A 55 -14.76 -7.94 -11.69
C PHE A 55 -14.26 -9.25 -12.35
N LEU A 56 -14.33 -10.37 -11.64
CA LEU A 56 -13.92 -11.67 -12.18
C LEU A 56 -14.87 -12.16 -13.28
N ALA A 57 -16.14 -11.73 -13.24
CA ALA A 57 -17.14 -12.06 -14.25
C ALA A 57 -17.00 -11.22 -15.55
N GLU A 58 -16.20 -10.15 -15.55
CA GLU A 58 -15.95 -9.34 -16.73
C GLU A 58 -15.39 -10.20 -17.89
N PRO A 59 -15.93 -10.12 -19.12
CA PRO A 59 -15.59 -11.05 -20.21
C PRO A 59 -14.09 -11.07 -20.59
N GLU A 60 -13.37 -9.97 -20.38
CA GLU A 60 -11.93 -9.90 -20.61
C GLU A 60 -11.15 -10.64 -19.51
N VAL A 61 -11.51 -10.42 -18.26
CA VAL A 61 -10.87 -11.05 -17.08
C VAL A 61 -11.17 -12.55 -17.05
N ALA A 62 -12.42 -12.95 -17.26
CA ALA A 62 -12.83 -14.35 -17.32
C ALA A 62 -12.08 -15.13 -18.41
N ARG A 63 -11.77 -14.47 -19.55
CA ARG A 63 -10.98 -15.06 -20.62
C ARG A 63 -9.51 -15.20 -20.24
N MET A 64 -8.92 -14.18 -19.59
CA MET A 64 -7.54 -14.22 -19.10
C MET A 64 -7.33 -15.33 -18.06
N LEU A 65 -8.35 -15.59 -17.23
CA LEU A 65 -8.32 -16.59 -16.18
C LEU A 65 -8.90 -17.95 -16.63
N SER A 66 -9.09 -18.14 -17.94
CA SER A 66 -9.63 -19.39 -18.47
C SER A 66 -8.76 -20.59 -18.08
N GLY A 67 -9.36 -21.57 -17.41
CA GLY A 67 -8.64 -22.76 -16.90
C GLY A 67 -7.92 -22.56 -15.58
N ALA A 68 -7.98 -21.37 -14.97
CA ALA A 68 -7.50 -21.15 -13.60
C ALA A 68 -8.52 -21.63 -12.58
N SER A 69 -8.03 -22.14 -11.44
CA SER A 69 -8.83 -22.44 -10.25
C SER A 69 -8.39 -21.54 -9.09
N PRO A 70 -9.33 -21.02 -8.28
CA PRO A 70 -8.98 -20.29 -7.08
C PRO A 70 -8.33 -21.23 -6.05
N GLU A 71 -7.12 -20.90 -5.61
CA GLU A 71 -6.41 -21.67 -4.58
C GLU A 71 -6.89 -21.31 -3.16
N GLU A 72 -7.23 -20.04 -2.96
CA GLU A 72 -7.61 -19.50 -1.67
C GLU A 72 -8.90 -18.68 -1.78
N THR A 73 -9.58 -18.53 -0.63
CA THR A 73 -10.70 -17.60 -0.51
C THR A 73 -10.18 -16.17 -0.48
N MET A 74 -10.86 -15.25 -1.17
CA MET A 74 -10.55 -13.81 -1.10
C MET A 74 -10.43 -13.36 0.36
N ALA A 75 -9.39 -12.60 0.66
CA ALA A 75 -9.24 -11.87 1.91
C ALA A 75 -9.07 -10.37 1.62
N SER A 76 -9.79 -9.51 2.34
CA SER A 76 -9.57 -8.07 2.27
C SER A 76 -8.51 -7.61 3.27
N ARG A 77 -7.80 -6.52 2.92
CA ARG A 77 -6.86 -5.84 3.80
C ARG A 77 -7.04 -4.34 3.64
N ILE A 78 -6.97 -3.61 4.75
CA ILE A 78 -6.96 -2.16 4.74
C ILE A 78 -5.51 -1.70 4.61
N PHE A 79 -5.25 -0.88 3.60
CA PHE A 79 -3.95 -0.27 3.38
C PHE A 79 -3.98 1.20 3.81
N ALA A 80 -2.95 1.64 4.54
CA ALA A 80 -2.75 3.05 4.82
C ALA A 80 -2.29 3.74 3.53
N SER A 81 -3.25 4.25 2.76
CA SER A 81 -2.97 4.80 1.43
C SER A 81 -2.18 6.11 1.48
N SER A 82 -1.21 6.24 0.57
CA SER A 82 -0.62 7.50 0.09
C SER A 82 0.23 8.31 1.07
N GLY A 83 0.45 7.84 2.30
CA GLY A 83 1.48 8.38 3.20
C GLY A 83 1.29 9.83 3.65
N TYR A 84 0.14 10.45 3.33
CA TYR A 84 -0.20 11.83 3.68
C TYR A 84 -0.56 11.91 5.17
N GLY A 85 0.08 12.83 5.90
CA GLY A 85 -0.15 12.99 7.34
C GLY A 85 0.37 11.83 8.21
N VAL A 86 0.99 10.79 7.63
CA VAL A 86 1.53 9.67 8.41
C VAL A 86 2.75 10.15 9.20
N ARG A 87 2.61 10.15 10.53
CA ARG A 87 3.71 10.39 11.45
C ARG A 87 4.60 9.16 11.50
N ARG A 88 5.77 9.22 10.85
CA ARG A 88 6.68 8.08 10.71
C ARG A 88 7.60 7.87 11.91
N THR A 89 7.76 8.89 12.75
CA THR A 89 8.74 8.89 13.85
C THR A 89 8.19 9.60 15.08
N GLU A 90 8.45 9.03 16.25
CA GLU A 90 8.25 9.63 17.58
C GLU A 90 9.42 9.26 18.48
N ALA A 91 9.45 9.74 19.73
CA ALA A 91 10.44 9.24 20.69
C ALA A 91 10.23 7.74 20.90
N GLY A 92 11.30 6.94 20.73
CA GLY A 92 11.26 5.49 20.86
C GLY A 92 10.43 4.75 19.80
N LEU A 93 10.01 5.39 18.70
CA LEU A 93 9.14 4.74 17.71
C LEU A 93 9.52 5.09 16.27
N LEU A 94 9.73 4.03 15.47
CA LEU A 94 9.87 4.09 14.01
C LEU A 94 8.74 3.30 13.33
N ARG A 95 8.03 3.95 12.42
CA ARG A 95 7.01 3.32 11.57
C ARG A 95 7.56 3.13 10.15
N VAL A 96 7.51 1.91 9.65
CA VAL A 96 8.14 1.46 8.40
C VAL A 96 7.12 0.69 7.56
N GLY A 97 7.34 0.53 6.26
CA GLY A 97 6.41 -0.20 5.39
C GLY A 97 5.04 0.48 5.33
N ASP A 98 3.97 -0.31 5.38
CA ASP A 98 2.59 0.19 5.33
C ASP A 98 2.25 1.04 6.56
N ALA A 99 2.80 0.70 7.74
CA ALA A 99 2.67 1.53 8.95
C ALA A 99 3.35 2.91 8.79
N GLY A 100 4.37 2.98 7.95
CA GLY A 100 5.02 4.21 7.51
C GLY A 100 4.39 4.85 6.27
N GLY A 101 3.27 4.32 5.76
CA GLY A 101 2.57 4.84 4.58
C GLY A 101 3.40 4.79 3.32
N THR A 102 4.05 3.65 3.05
CA THR A 102 4.86 3.42 1.83
C THR A 102 4.17 2.54 0.79
N SER A 103 2.98 2.01 1.09
CA SER A 103 2.11 1.33 0.12
C SER A 103 1.36 2.30 -0.78
N HIS A 104 1.30 1.97 -2.08
CA HIS A 104 0.57 2.74 -3.07
C HIS A 104 -0.43 1.84 -3.83
N PRO A 105 -1.70 1.79 -3.41
CA PRO A 105 -2.68 0.82 -3.91
C PRO A 105 -3.00 0.97 -5.39
N VAL A 106 -2.90 2.18 -5.94
CA VAL A 106 -3.21 2.44 -7.36
C VAL A 106 -2.14 1.92 -8.31
N SER A 107 -0.86 1.98 -7.92
CA SER A 107 0.23 1.46 -8.76
C SER A 107 0.51 -0.02 -8.48
N GLY A 108 -0.11 -0.60 -7.44
CA GLY A 108 0.23 -1.94 -6.95
C GLY A 108 1.61 -2.01 -6.28
N GLU A 109 2.31 -0.89 -6.13
CA GLU A 109 3.65 -0.86 -5.55
C GLU A 109 3.56 -0.71 -4.02
N GLY A 110 4.26 -1.57 -3.29
CA GLY A 110 4.35 -1.48 -1.83
C GLY A 110 5.50 -2.28 -1.26
N ILE A 111 5.73 -3.50 -1.75
CA ILE A 111 6.84 -4.36 -1.30
C ILE A 111 8.19 -3.69 -1.52
N GLY A 112 8.45 -3.21 -2.74
CA GLY A 112 9.71 -2.54 -3.08
C GLY A 112 9.98 -1.32 -2.21
N PHE A 113 8.94 -0.53 -1.90
CA PHE A 113 9.08 0.66 -1.07
C PHE A 113 9.19 0.34 0.42
N ALA A 114 8.48 -0.68 0.91
CA ALA A 114 8.63 -1.17 2.28
C ALA A 114 10.06 -1.66 2.53
N LEU A 115 10.64 -2.39 1.57
CA LEU A 115 12.04 -2.83 1.62
C LEU A 115 13.01 -1.64 1.58
N GLN A 116 12.79 -0.68 0.67
CA GLN A 116 13.59 0.54 0.59
C GLN A 116 13.50 1.38 1.86
N ALA A 117 12.34 1.41 2.54
CA ALA A 117 12.14 2.10 3.81
C ALA A 117 12.82 1.39 4.99
N GLY A 118 12.90 0.06 4.96
CA GLY A 118 13.55 -0.75 5.99
C GLY A 118 15.03 -0.42 6.17
N ARG A 119 15.76 -0.22 5.07
CA ARG A 119 17.20 0.07 5.10
C ARG A 119 17.57 1.36 5.87
N PRO A 120 17.01 2.55 5.59
CA PRO A 120 17.27 3.74 6.39
C PRO A 120 16.70 3.62 7.81
N ALA A 121 15.56 2.95 8.02
CA ALA A 121 15.03 2.73 9.36
C ALA A 121 16.03 1.95 10.25
N ALA A 122 16.64 0.89 9.72
CA ALA A 122 17.68 0.13 10.42
C ALA A 122 18.91 1.00 10.75
N GLY A 123 19.33 1.87 9.83
CA GLY A 123 20.43 2.82 10.07
C GLY A 123 20.14 3.79 11.21
N TRP A 124 18.93 4.36 11.26
CA TRP A 124 18.54 5.27 12.33
C TRP A 124 18.29 4.57 13.67
N ALA A 125 17.79 3.33 13.65
CA ALA A 125 17.69 2.50 14.84
C ALA A 125 19.08 2.20 15.44
N TYR A 126 20.04 1.84 14.59
CA TYR A 126 21.44 1.63 14.99
C TYR A 126 22.05 2.91 15.57
N GLU A 127 21.84 4.05 14.93
CA GLU A 127 22.37 5.32 15.40
C GLU A 127 21.80 5.75 16.74
N ALA A 128 20.49 5.57 16.94
CA ALA A 128 19.81 5.80 18.22
C ALA A 128 20.37 4.93 19.33
N HIS A 129 20.56 3.63 19.04
CA HIS A 129 21.16 2.70 19.98
C HIS A 129 22.60 3.08 20.33
N ARG A 130 23.43 3.38 19.32
CA ARG A 130 24.84 3.77 19.50
C ARG A 130 25.00 5.03 20.35
N ARG A 131 24.09 6.00 20.20
CA ARG A 131 24.10 7.25 20.97
C ARG A 131 23.35 7.17 22.29
N ARG A 132 22.64 6.06 22.57
CA ARG A 132 21.66 5.95 23.67
C ARG A 132 20.64 7.09 23.64
N ASP A 133 20.25 7.52 22.44
CA ASP A 133 19.34 8.63 22.22
C ASP A 133 18.19 8.17 21.32
N PHE A 134 17.02 7.98 21.92
CA PHE A 134 15.80 7.57 21.23
C PHE A 134 14.81 8.73 21.10
N SER A 135 15.29 9.98 21.20
CA SER A 135 14.46 11.16 21.10
C SER A 135 13.80 11.30 19.73
N ALA A 136 12.65 11.97 19.71
CA ALA A 136 11.97 12.31 18.47
C ALA A 136 12.85 13.15 17.54
N SER A 137 13.76 13.98 18.09
CA SER A 137 14.68 14.81 17.31
C SER A 137 15.69 13.98 16.53
N LEU A 138 16.34 12.98 17.15
CA LEU A 138 17.25 12.08 16.45
C LEU A 138 16.49 11.26 15.40
N LEU A 139 15.39 10.59 15.81
CA LEU A 139 14.64 9.70 14.93
C LEU A 139 13.97 10.43 13.77
N SER A 140 13.71 11.74 13.87
CA SER A 140 13.22 12.57 12.75
C SER A 140 14.14 12.56 11.51
N GLY A 141 15.40 12.15 11.67
CA GLY A 141 16.33 11.89 10.58
C GLY A 141 15.79 10.87 9.58
N TYR A 142 15.19 9.77 10.05
CA TYR A 142 14.53 8.78 9.20
C TYR A 142 13.36 9.41 8.44
N SER A 143 12.50 10.18 9.13
CA SER A 143 11.37 10.89 8.51
C SER A 143 11.81 11.85 7.41
N ARG A 144 12.97 12.51 7.54
CA ARG A 144 13.52 13.36 6.47
C ARG A 144 14.07 12.56 5.31
N GLN A 145 14.78 11.47 5.60
CA GLN A 145 15.39 10.63 4.58
C GLN A 145 14.35 9.91 3.72
N ILE A 146 13.26 9.44 4.32
CA ILE A 146 12.21 8.73 3.59
C ILE A 146 11.31 9.65 2.76
N LYS A 147 11.20 10.94 3.10
CA LYS A 147 10.52 11.93 2.23
C LYS A 147 11.19 12.06 0.86
N GLY A 148 12.47 11.71 0.74
CA GLY A 148 13.22 11.71 -0.51
C GLY A 148 13.15 10.39 -1.31
N LEU A 149 12.52 9.33 -0.78
CA LEU A 149 12.32 8.08 -1.51
C LEU A 149 11.26 8.28 -2.61
N HIS A 150 11.55 7.79 -3.82
CA HIS A 150 10.81 8.05 -5.08
C HIS A 150 9.28 7.80 -5.02
N SER A 151 8.77 6.98 -4.09
CA SER A 151 7.33 6.73 -3.90
C SER A 151 6.52 7.94 -3.43
N LEU A 152 7.17 8.91 -2.77
CA LEU A 152 6.55 10.17 -2.33
C LEU A 152 6.81 11.33 -3.30
N ALA A 153 7.52 11.07 -4.40
CA ALA A 153 8.03 12.09 -5.32
C ALA A 153 7.64 11.85 -6.78
N GLN A 154 6.70 10.95 -7.08
CA GLN A 154 6.06 10.91 -8.40
C GLN A 154 4.89 11.91 -8.40
N PRO A 155 5.08 13.16 -8.90
CA PRO A 155 4.00 14.11 -9.04
C PRO A 155 2.90 13.57 -9.96
N THR A 156 3.19 12.64 -10.87
CA THR A 156 2.21 12.00 -11.75
C THR A 156 1.27 11.07 -10.99
N THR A 157 1.80 10.21 -10.13
CA THR A 157 1.00 9.29 -9.30
C THR A 157 0.25 10.05 -8.21
N GLN A 158 0.87 11.08 -7.62
CA GLN A 158 0.21 11.97 -6.68
C GLN A 158 -0.86 12.86 -7.32
N ALA A 159 -0.61 13.38 -8.53
CA ALA A 159 -1.61 14.12 -9.29
C ALA A 159 -2.74 13.22 -9.71
N LEU A 160 -2.47 11.98 -10.13
CA LEU A 160 -3.49 11.00 -10.49
C LEU A 160 -4.33 10.63 -9.27
N VAL A 161 -3.73 10.31 -8.13
CA VAL A 161 -4.47 10.04 -6.89
C VAL A 161 -5.23 11.28 -6.42
N SER A 162 -4.64 12.47 -6.46
CA SER A 162 -5.33 13.72 -6.11
C SER A 162 -6.46 14.04 -7.08
N LEU A 163 -6.34 13.66 -8.35
CA LEU A 163 -7.35 13.84 -9.38
C LEU A 163 -8.50 12.86 -9.18
N VAL A 164 -8.19 11.56 -8.98
CA VAL A 164 -9.14 10.51 -8.61
C VAL A 164 -9.88 10.88 -7.31
N ASN A 165 -9.17 11.42 -6.33
CA ASN A 165 -9.78 11.86 -5.06
C ASN A 165 -10.65 13.12 -5.18
N ARG A 166 -10.46 13.95 -6.21
CA ARG A 166 -11.24 15.18 -6.46
C ARG A 166 -12.35 14.99 -7.49
N LEU A 167 -12.26 13.97 -8.33
CA LEU A 167 -13.28 13.65 -9.32
C LEU A 167 -14.19 12.57 -8.73
N PRO A 168 -15.40 12.92 -8.24
CA PRO A 168 -16.35 11.94 -7.69
C PRO A 168 -16.93 10.98 -8.75
N ARG A 169 -16.53 11.14 -10.02
CA ARG A 169 -17.01 10.40 -11.18
C ARG A 169 -15.84 10.03 -12.10
N LEU A 170 -15.29 8.85 -11.88
CA LEU A 170 -14.20 8.28 -12.69
C LEU A 170 -14.66 7.91 -14.12
N ASP A 171 -15.96 7.76 -14.31
CA ASP A 171 -16.68 7.65 -15.59
C ASP A 171 -16.35 8.80 -16.57
N LEU A 172 -15.97 9.98 -16.07
CA LEU A 172 -15.52 11.09 -16.91
C LEU A 172 -14.12 10.88 -17.51
N MET A 173 -13.35 9.90 -17.02
CA MET A 173 -12.02 9.54 -17.53
C MET A 173 -12.04 8.39 -18.54
N GLU A 174 -13.19 7.74 -18.73
CA GLU A 174 -13.40 6.67 -19.71
C GLU A 174 -12.92 7.04 -21.13
N PRO A 175 -13.17 8.26 -21.66
CA PRO A 175 -12.68 8.65 -22.98
C PRO A 175 -11.15 8.78 -23.05
N VAL A 176 -10.50 9.09 -21.92
CA VAL A 176 -9.04 9.21 -21.82
C VAL A 176 -8.39 7.82 -21.79
N PHE A 177 -8.97 6.88 -21.03
CA PHE A 177 -8.53 5.49 -21.02
C PHE A 177 -8.71 4.82 -22.38
N GLU A 178 -9.85 5.04 -23.04
CA GLU A 178 -10.10 4.59 -24.42
C GLU A 178 -9.07 5.14 -25.40
N ARG A 179 -8.66 6.41 -25.24
CA ARG A 179 -7.66 7.03 -26.09
C ARG A 179 -6.25 6.52 -25.80
N ALA A 180 -5.93 6.21 -24.54
CA ALA A 180 -4.67 5.60 -24.15
C ALA A 180 -4.52 4.15 -24.69
N ARG A 181 -5.61 3.37 -24.71
CA ARG A 181 -5.64 2.03 -25.35
C ARG A 181 -5.35 2.07 -26.85
N ARG A 182 -5.61 3.19 -27.52
CA ARG A 182 -5.37 3.38 -28.97
C ARG A 182 -3.96 3.86 -29.30
N ILE A 183 -3.09 4.11 -28.31
CA ILE A 183 -1.70 4.47 -28.56
C ILE A 183 -0.93 3.20 -28.98
N PRO A 184 -0.35 3.15 -30.19
CA PRO A 184 0.39 1.99 -30.67
C PRO A 184 1.56 1.69 -29.73
N GLY A 185 1.57 0.50 -29.12
CA GLY A 185 2.59 0.05 -28.16
C GLY A 185 2.10 -0.14 -26.72
N CYS A 186 0.87 0.26 -26.38
CA CYS A 186 0.28 0.02 -25.06
C CYS A 186 -0.64 -1.22 -24.99
N ALA A 187 -0.95 -1.83 -26.14
CA ALA A 187 -1.58 -3.16 -26.16
C ALA A 187 -0.52 -4.20 -25.76
N ALA A 188 -0.73 -4.86 -24.63
CA ALA A 188 0.09 -5.96 -24.16
C ALA A 188 0.26 -7.00 -25.28
N ARG A 189 1.51 -7.40 -25.51
CA ARG A 189 1.81 -8.70 -26.12
C ARG A 189 1.55 -9.80 -25.11
#